data_AF-A0A2E9CRR9-F1
#
_entry.id   AF-A0A2E9CRR9-F1
#
_cell.length_a   1.000
_cell.length_b   1.000
_cell.length_c   1.000
_cell.angle_alpha   90.00
_cell.angle_beta   90.00
_cell.angle_gamma   90.00
#
_symmetry.space_group_name_H-M   'P 1'
#
loop_
_entity.id
_entity.type
_entity.pdbx_description
1 polymer ?
#
loop_
_entity_poly.entity_id
_entity_poly.type
_entity_poly.pdbx_seq_one_letter_code
_entity_poly.pdbx_strand_id
1 'polypeptide(L)' 'MFRDFVPEKKGVWRGSVFVPDIGQTFSGTITTLDDRRMEGKGCLTGRIMCKSQIWTKVN' A
#
# COMPACT_ATOMS: atom_id res chain seq x y z
N MET A 1 -7.24 -7.70 4.07
CA MET A 1 -7.09 -6.42 3.35
C MET A 1 -5.90 -6.48 2.39
N PHE A 2 -4.66 -6.68 2.82
CA PHE A 2 -3.49 -6.79 1.93
C PHE A 2 -3.34 -8.18 1.32
N ARG A 3 -2.98 -8.28 0.04
CA ARG A 3 -2.79 -9.53 -0.72
C ARG A 3 -1.64 -9.40 -1.71
N ASP A 4 -0.90 -10.49 -1.88
CA ASP A 4 0.11 -10.68 -2.93
C ASP A 4 1.18 -9.57 -3.03
N PHE A 5 1.64 -9.06 -1.87
CA PHE A 5 2.74 -8.11 -1.84
C PHE A 5 4.06 -8.80 -2.16
N VAL A 6 4.61 -8.48 -3.34
CA VAL A 6 5.90 -8.97 -3.82
C VAL A 6 6.92 -7.85 -3.81
N PRO A 7 8.21 -8.15 -3.57
CA PRO A 7 9.26 -7.14 -3.62
C PRO A 7 9.46 -6.68 -5.07
N GLU A 8 9.30 -5.39 -5.33
CA GLU A 8 9.56 -4.78 -6.64
C GLU A 8 11.00 -4.25 -6.70
N LYS A 9 11.47 -3.62 -5.61
CA LYS A 9 12.83 -3.10 -5.43
C LYS A 9 13.21 -3.13 -3.95
N LYS A 10 14.49 -2.84 -3.63
CA LYS A 10 14.94 -2.74 -2.23
C LYS A 10 14.09 -1.71 -1.47
N GLY A 11 13.37 -2.17 -0.45
CA GLY A 11 12.47 -1.34 0.36
C GLY A 11 11.14 -0.96 -0.32
N VAL A 12 10.82 -1.54 -1.49
CA VAL A 12 9.56 -1.27 -2.20
C VAL A 12 8.84 -2.58 -2.51
N TRP A 13 7.60 -2.67 -2.07
CA TRP A 13 6.74 -3.82 -2.23
C TRP A 13 5.48 -3.42 -3.00
N ARG A 14 4.97 -4.31 -3.84
CA ARG A 14 3.78 -4.05 -4.64
C ARG A 14 2.81 -5.21 -4.53
N GLY A 15 1.54 -4.89 -4.35
CA GLY A 15 0.48 -5.88 -4.20
C GLY A 15 -0.89 -5.26 -4.37
N SER A 16 -1.89 -5.92 -3.79
CA SER A 16 -3.29 -5.52 -3.88
C SER A 16 -3.91 -5.34 -2.49
N VAL A 17 -4.77 -4.34 -2.35
CA VAL A 17 -5.46 -4.04 -1.10
C VAL A 17 -6.96 -4.07 -1.33
N PHE A 18 -7.65 -4.97 -0.66
CA PHE A 18 -9.09 -5.02 -0.61
C PHE A 18 -9.62 -4.10 0.50
N VAL A 19 -10.49 -3.15 0.14
CA VAL A 19 -11.19 -2.23 1.05
C VAL A 19 -12.63 -2.72 1.22
N PRO A 20 -12.98 -3.32 2.37
CA PRO A 20 -14.30 -3.93 2.57
C PRO A 20 -15.43 -2.90 2.58
N ASP A 21 -15.19 -1.70 3.11
CA ASP A 21 -16.19 -0.63 3.24
C ASP A 21 -16.85 -0.26 1.91
N ILE A 22 -16.14 -0.43 0.79
CA ILE A 22 -16.63 -0.17 -0.56
C ILE A 22 -16.54 -1.38 -1.49
N GLY A 23 -16.17 -2.56 -0.97
CA GLY A 23 -16.08 -3.81 -1.74
C GLY A 23 -15.09 -3.81 -2.91
N GLN A 24 -14.10 -2.91 -2.94
CA GLN A 24 -13.17 -2.78 -4.07
C GLN A 24 -11.74 -3.21 -3.73
N THR A 25 -11.01 -3.64 -4.76
CA THR A 25 -9.58 -3.97 -4.67
C THR A 25 -8.75 -2.93 -5.41
N PHE A 26 -7.65 -2.51 -4.80
CA PHE A 26 -6.79 -1.43 -5.24
C PHE A 26 -5.38 -1.97 -5.44
N SER A 27 -4.66 -1.51 -6.47
CA SER A 27 -3.23 -1.77 -6.55
C SER A 27 -2.50 -0.86 -5.55
N GLY A 28 -1.63 -1.44 -4.75
CA GLY A 28 -0.89 -0.75 -3.70
C GLY A 28 0.62 -0.96 -3.79
N THR A 29 1.36 0.05 -3.36
CA THR A 29 2.80 0.03 -3.15
C THR A 29 3.08 0.35 -1.68
N ILE A 30 4.00 -0.38 -1.06
CA ILE A 30 4.52 -0.08 0.28
C ILE A 30 5.99 0.26 0.12
N THR A 31 6.38 1.44 0.60
CA THR A 31 7.76 1.92 0.61
C THR A 31 8.23 2.01 2.05
N THR A 32 9.34 1.35 2.37
CA THR A 32 10.00 1.51 3.67
C THR A 32 10.75 2.84 3.65
N LEU A 33 10.36 3.79 4.50
CA LEU A 33 11.01 5.11 4.58
C LEU A 33 12.19 5.08 5.55
N ASP A 34 11.99 4.45 6.71
CA ASP A 34 13.03 4.18 7.71
C ASP A 34 12.60 3.01 8.61
N ASP A 35 13.40 2.70 9.63
CA ASP A 35 13.18 1.58 10.55
C ASP A 35 11.84 1.62 11.31
N ARG A 36 11.18 2.78 11.34
CA ARG A 36 9.91 2.99 12.06
C ARG A 36 8.78 3.50 11.16
N ARG A 37 9.05 3.93 9.93
CA ARG A 37 8.06 4.54 9.03
C ARG A 37 7.96 3.79 7.71
N MET A 38 6.72 3.55 7.30
CA MET A 38 6.38 2.98 6.00
C MET A 38 5.34 3.87 5.32
N GLU A 39 5.49 4.08 4.02
CA GLU A 39 4.48 4.74 3.19
C GLU A 39 3.69 3.67 2.44
N GLY A 40 2.38 3.60 2.68
CA GLY A 40 1.44 2.83 1.88
C GLY A 40 0.74 3.74 0.87
N LYS A 41 0.87 3.46 -0.43
CA LYS A 41 0.19 4.17 -1.50
C LYS A 41 -0.73 3.22 -2.26
N GLY A 42 -2.01 3.54 -2.37
CA GLY A 42 -2.99 2.75 -3.12
C GLY A 42 -3.75 3.60 -4.13
N CYS A 43 -3.92 3.10 -5.34
CA CYS A 43 -4.74 3.74 -6.38
C CYS A 43 -5.88 2.82 -6.80
N LEU A 44 -7.06 3.41 -7.02
CA LEU A 44 -8.17 2.71 -7.66
C LEU A 44 -7.76 2.17 -9.03
N THR A 45 -8.35 1.05 -9.41
CA THR A 45 -8.34 0.53 -10.77
C THR A 45 -8.80 1.65 -11.73
N GLY A 46 -7.99 1.96 -12.75
CA GLY A 46 -8.21 3.13 -13.62
C GLY A 46 -7.51 4.42 -13.20
N ARG A 47 -6.69 4.42 -12.12
CA ARG A 47 -5.84 5.56 -11.67
C ARG A 47 -6.59 6.83 -11.23
N ILE A 48 -7.90 6.77 -11.00
CA ILE A 48 -8.73 7.96 -10.73
C ILE A 48 -8.53 8.50 -9.30
N MET A 49 -8.44 7.62 -8.30
CA MET A 49 -8.29 8.01 -6.90
C MET A 49 -7.07 7.33 -6.29
N CYS A 50 -6.02 8.10 -6.04
CA CYS A 50 -4.82 7.65 -5.34
C CYS A 50 -4.79 8.24 -3.94
N LYS A 51 -4.54 7.40 -2.93
CA LYS A 51 -4.23 7.83 -1.57
C LYS A 51 -2.87 7.29 -1.15
N SER A 52 -2.13 8.10 -0.42
CA SER A 52 -0.95 7.67 0.34
C SER A 52 -1.17 7.91 1.82
N GLN A 53 -0.59 7.05 2.64
CA GLN A 53 -0.58 7.18 4.09
C GLN A 53 0.78 6.74 4.63
N ILE A 54 1.29 7.47 5.62
CA ILE A 54 2.49 7.10 6.34
C ILE A 54 2.07 6.38 7.62
N TRP A 55 2.50 5.14 7.77
CA TRP A 55 2.35 4.37 8.99
C TRP A 55 3.63 4.45 9.81
N THR A 56 3.45 4.83 11.07
CA THR A 56 4.53 4.77 12.06
C THR A 56 4.33 3.52 12.90
N LYS A 57 5.39 2.74 13.08
CA LYS A 57 5.39 1.56 13.93
C LYS A 57 4.99 1.96 15.35
N VAL A 58 3.92 1.36 15.85
CA VAL A 58 3.48 1.50 17.24
C VAL A 58 4.26 0.48 18.08
N ASN A 59 4.85 0.94 19.18
CA ASN A 59 5.78 0.17 20.01
C ASN A 59 5.05 -0.56 21.13
#